data_AF-A0A7C3P524-F1
#
_entry.id   AF-A0A7C3P524-F1
#
_cell.length_a   1.000
_cell.length_b   1.000
_cell.length_c   1.000
_cell.angle_alpha   90.00
_cell.angle_beta   90.00
_cell.angle_gamma   90.00
#
_symmetry.space_group_name_H-M   'P 1'
#
loop_
_entity.id
_entity.type
_entity.pdbx_description
1 polymer ?
#
loop_
_entity_poly.entity_id
_entity_poly.type
_entity_poly.pdbx_seq_one_letter_code
_entity_poly.pdbx_strand_id
1 'polypeptide(L)'
;MYRLKVIVERIDGYCNLPMIVGDHFFVDGGKITIPEKKHICLWALQSMMPIFPLLQRVDSSENDWTKKANQFCCPDPKGKVYYRIERLAK
;
A
#
# COMPACT_ATOMS: atom_id res chain seq x y z
N MET A 1 2.80 16.76 -2.13
CA MET A 1 2.54 15.41 -1.61
C MET A 1 3.34 14.44 -2.44
N TYR A 2 3.88 13.38 -1.84
CA TYR A 2 4.47 12.27 -2.60
C TYR A 2 3.37 11.49 -3.31
N ARG A 3 3.64 10.98 -4.51
CA ARG A 3 2.83 9.92 -5.10
C ARG A 3 3.26 8.60 -4.46
N LEU A 4 2.31 7.81 -3.99
CA LEU A 4 2.60 6.48 -3.43
C LEU A 4 2.39 5.41 -4.49
N LYS A 5 3.30 4.43 -4.52
CA LYS A 5 3.08 3.14 -5.19
C LYS A 5 2.92 2.07 -4.12
N VAL A 6 1.79 1.40 -4.10
CA VAL A 6 1.49 0.32 -3.15
C VAL A 6 1.55 -0.99 -3.92
N ILE A 7 2.47 -1.87 -3.54
CA ILE A 7 2.84 -3.08 -4.30
C ILE A 7 2.66 -4.31 -3.41
N VAL A 8 2.11 -5.39 -3.94
CA VAL A 8 2.17 -6.71 -3.30
C VAL A 8 3.61 -7.20 -3.32
N GLU A 9 4.27 -7.19 -2.17
CA GLU A 9 5.68 -7.55 -2.00
C GLU A 9 5.86 -9.07 -1.85
N ARG A 10 5.00 -9.71 -1.05
CA ARG A 10 5.00 -11.17 -0.85
C ARG A 10 3.65 -11.66 -0.33
N ILE A 11 3.42 -12.97 -0.42
CA ILE A 11 2.23 -13.65 0.08
C ILE A 11 2.67 -14.87 0.88
N ASP A 12 2.49 -14.84 2.20
CA ASP A 12 2.91 -15.92 3.11
C ASP A 12 1.73 -16.81 3.54
N GLY A 13 0.56 -16.60 2.92
CA GLY A 13 -0.71 -17.24 3.27
C GLY A 13 -1.54 -17.54 2.03
N TYR A 14 -2.87 -17.43 2.17
CA TYR A 14 -3.81 -17.73 1.10
C TYR A 14 -4.73 -16.55 0.81
N CYS A 15 -4.68 -16.02 -0.42
CA CYS A 15 -5.48 -14.86 -0.81
C CYS A 15 -6.78 -15.28 -1.52
N ASN A 16 -7.94 -15.04 -0.90
CA ASN A 16 -9.25 -15.37 -1.48
C ASN A 16 -9.65 -14.55 -2.71
N LEU A 17 -9.21 -13.29 -2.80
CA LEU A 17 -9.30 -12.47 -4.01
C LEU A 17 -7.89 -12.39 -4.59
N PRO A 18 -7.52 -13.23 -5.57
CA PRO A 18 -6.14 -13.57 -5.85
C PRO A 18 -5.33 -12.35 -6.33
N MET A 19 -4.70 -11.69 -5.37
CA MET A 19 -3.61 -10.74 -5.62
C MET A 19 -2.36 -11.54 -5.95
N ILE A 20 -1.51 -10.99 -6.82
CA ILE A 20 -0.24 -11.62 -7.23
C ILE A 20 0.92 -10.71 -6.84
N VAL A 21 2.06 -11.30 -6.47
CA VAL A 21 3.30 -10.54 -6.22
C VAL A 21 3.61 -9.63 -7.42
N GLY A 22 3.83 -8.35 -7.15
CA GLY A 22 4.03 -7.30 -8.16
C GLY A 22 2.76 -6.55 -8.60
N ASP A 23 1.56 -7.04 -8.27
CA ASP A 23 0.34 -6.24 -8.42
C ASP A 23 0.46 -4.97 -7.60
N HIS A 24 0.00 -3.85 -8.17
CA HIS A 24 0.15 -2.55 -7.54
C HIS A 24 -0.93 -1.58 -7.95
N PHE A 25 -1.05 -0.52 -7.16
CA PHE A 25 -1.86 0.66 -7.47
C PHE A 25 -1.12 1.91 -6.98
N PHE A 26 -1.63 3.07 -7.39
CA PHE A 26 -1.07 4.36 -7.02
C PHE A 26 -2.05 5.17 -6.18
N VAL A 27 -1.51 5.92 -5.23
CA VAL A 27 -2.24 6.95 -4.49
C VAL A 27 -1.58 8.29 -4.73
N ASP A 28 -2.35 9.26 -5.20
CA ASP A 28 -1.88 10.62 -5.49
C ASP A 28 -2.91 11.64 -5.01
N GLY A 29 -2.62 12.29 -3.88
CA GLY A 29 -3.60 13.05 -3.12
C GLY A 29 -4.75 12.16 -2.66
N GLY A 30 -5.96 12.49 -3.11
CA GLY A 30 -7.18 11.71 -2.89
C GLY A 30 -7.50 10.72 -4.03
N LYS A 31 -6.66 10.62 -5.06
CA LYS A 31 -6.90 9.77 -6.24
C LYS A 31 -6.23 8.42 -6.07
N ILE A 32 -6.99 7.35 -6.32
CA ILE A 32 -6.46 5.98 -6.47
C ILE A 32 -6.47 5.63 -7.95
N THR A 33 -5.35 5.12 -8.46
CA THR A 33 -5.24 4.63 -9.84
C THR A 33 -4.78 3.18 -9.85
N ILE A 34 -5.57 2.31 -10.48
CA ILE A 34 -5.29 0.88 -10.62
C ILE A 34 -4.94 0.62 -12.10
N PRO A 35 -3.90 -0.17 -12.42
CA PRO A 35 -3.59 -0.53 -13.80
C PRO A 35 -4.76 -1.19 -14.52
N GLU A 36 -4.80 -1.09 -15.85
CA GLU A 36 -5.88 -1.65 -16.65
C GLU A 36 -6.06 -3.15 -16.38
N LYS A 37 -7.33 -3.60 -16.27
CA LYS A 37 -7.71 -5.00 -15.98
C LYS A 37 -7.18 -5.56 -14.65
N LYS A 38 -6.62 -4.71 -13.79
CA LYS A 38 -6.23 -5.07 -12.41
C LYS A 38 -7.29 -4.57 -11.43
N HIS A 39 -7.19 -5.07 -10.21
CA HIS A 39 -8.02 -4.68 -9.09
C HIS A 39 -7.17 -4.69 -7.81
N ILE A 40 -7.69 -4.12 -6.75
CA ILE A 40 -7.14 -4.24 -5.40
C ILE A 40 -8.20 -4.82 -4.49
N CYS A 41 -7.78 -5.70 -3.58
CA CYS A 41 -8.63 -6.23 -2.53
C CYS A 41 -9.19 -5.10 -1.67
N LEU A 42 -10.53 -4.96 -1.63
CA LEU A 42 -11.21 -3.90 -0.88
C LEU A 42 -10.88 -3.94 0.62
N TRP A 43 -10.81 -5.13 1.22
CA TRP A 43 -10.48 -5.29 2.64
C TRP A 43 -9.04 -4.88 2.96
N ALA A 44 -8.09 -5.26 2.09
CA ALA A 44 -6.71 -4.81 2.23
C ALA A 44 -6.61 -3.29 2.04
N LEU A 45 -7.30 -2.73 1.04
CA LEU A 45 -7.34 -1.28 0.81
C LEU A 45 -7.88 -0.53 2.04
N GLN A 46 -9.01 -0.97 2.59
CA GLN A 46 -9.64 -0.36 3.77
C GLN A 46 -8.68 -0.34 4.98
N SER A 47 -7.92 -1.41 5.21
CA SER A 47 -6.94 -1.46 6.31
C SER A 47 -5.76 -0.50 6.13
N MET A 48 -5.36 -0.23 4.89
CA MET A 48 -4.21 0.65 4.58
C MET A 48 -4.61 2.12 4.42
N MET A 49 -5.84 2.41 4.01
CA MET A 49 -6.34 3.77 3.73
C MET A 49 -5.95 4.85 4.76
N PRO A 50 -6.04 4.61 6.08
CA PRO A 50 -5.70 5.63 7.08
C PRO A 50 -4.25 6.13 7.00
N ILE A 51 -3.32 5.33 6.47
CA ILE A 51 -1.90 5.69 6.42
C ILE A 51 -1.54 6.54 5.19
N PHE A 52 -2.30 6.45 4.10
CA PHE A 52 -1.90 7.09 2.84
C PHE A 52 -1.73 8.61 2.97
N PRO A 53 -2.63 9.38 3.61
CA PRO A 53 -2.41 10.81 3.78
C PRO A 53 -1.14 11.11 4.55
N LEU A 54 -0.84 10.31 5.58
CA LEU A 54 0.34 10.46 6.43
C LEU A 54 1.65 10.22 5.66
N LEU A 55 1.69 9.18 4.81
CA LEU A 55 2.87 8.83 4.01
C LEU A 55 3.09 9.76 2.81
N GLN A 56 2.06 10.48 2.39
CA GLN A 56 2.13 11.48 1.32
C GLN A 56 2.72 12.84 1.75
N ARG A 57 2.93 13.06 3.05
CA ARG A 57 3.54 14.31 3.57
C ARG A 57 4.99 14.45 3.10
N VAL A 58 5.36 15.66 2.69
CA VAL A 58 6.73 16.00 2.23
C VAL A 58 7.65 16.24 3.44
N ASP A 59 7.13 16.91 4.46
CA ASP A 59 7.86 17.19 5.69
C ASP A 59 7.73 16.03 6.66
N SER A 60 8.84 15.32 6.87
CA SER A 60 8.97 14.34 7.94
C SER A 60 10.26 14.66 8.69
N SER A 61 10.12 15.06 9.95
CA SER A 61 11.27 15.32 10.84
C SER A 61 12.15 14.08 10.95
N GLU A 62 13.38 14.20 11.43
CA GLU A 62 14.27 13.05 11.64
C GLU A 62 13.64 11.99 12.56
N ASN A 63 12.78 12.41 13.49
CA ASN A 63 12.06 11.54 14.43
C ASN A 63 10.72 11.02 13.89
N ASP A 64 10.38 11.27 12.62
CA ASP A 64 9.15 10.76 12.03
C ASP A 64 9.25 9.24 11.76
N TRP A 65 8.48 8.47 12.54
CA TRP A 65 8.42 7.01 12.45
C TRP A 65 8.02 6.51 11.05
N THR A 66 7.33 7.32 10.25
CA THR A 66 6.91 6.97 8.89
C THR A 66 8.08 6.87 7.89
N LYS A 67 9.30 7.19 8.30
CA LYS A 67 10.52 6.88 7.54
C LYS A 67 10.92 5.40 7.62
N LYS A 68 10.49 4.70 8.68
CA LYS A 68 10.91 3.33 8.98
C LYS A 68 9.85 2.29 8.63
N ALA A 69 8.57 2.66 8.69
CA ALA A 69 7.45 1.75 8.46
C ALA A 69 6.81 1.99 7.08
N ASN A 70 6.93 1.01 6.18
CA ASN A 70 6.33 1.06 4.85
C ASN A 70 5.73 -0.28 4.40
N GLN A 71 5.61 -1.26 5.29
CA GLN A 71 5.01 -2.56 5.00
C GLN A 71 3.70 -2.75 5.78
N PHE A 72 2.67 -3.21 5.10
CA PHE A 72 1.35 -3.46 5.65
C PHE A 72 0.90 -4.87 5.28
N CYS A 73 0.16 -5.52 6.17
CA CYS A 73 -0.37 -6.86 5.91
C CYS A 73 -1.89 -6.77 5.69
N CYS A 74 -2.41 -7.59 4.79
CA CYS A 74 -3.84 -7.90 4.70
C CYS A 74 -4.39 -8.22 6.09
N PRO A 75 -5.57 -7.70 6.47
CA PRO A 75 -6.14 -7.92 7.80
C PRO A 75 -6.61 -9.36 8.04
N ASP A 76 -6.74 -10.18 7.00
CA ASP A 76 -7.03 -11.61 7.13
C ASP A 76 -5.80 -12.36 7.71
N PRO A 77 -5.93 -12.99 8.91
CA PRO A 77 -4.84 -13.75 9.53
C PRO A 77 -4.33 -14.93 8.69
N LYS A 78 -5.18 -15.50 7.83
CA LYS A 78 -4.81 -16.56 6.88
C LYS A 78 -4.34 -15.99 5.55
N GLY A 79 -4.77 -14.77 5.22
CA GLY A 79 -4.42 -14.05 3.99
C GLY A 79 -2.93 -13.80 3.85
N LYS A 80 -2.33 -13.15 4.85
CA LYS A 80 -0.89 -12.81 4.91
C LYS A 80 -0.31 -12.26 3.59
N VAL A 81 -1.06 -11.41 2.91
CA VAL A 81 -0.58 -10.63 1.76
C VAL A 81 0.11 -9.38 2.29
N TYR A 82 1.39 -9.23 1.98
CA TYR A 82 2.18 -8.08 2.43
C TYR A 82 2.33 -7.07 1.31
N TYR A 83 1.99 -5.83 1.61
CA TYR A 83 2.09 -4.69 0.73
C TYR A 83 3.23 -3.78 1.16
N ARG A 84 4.09 -3.40 0.21
CA ARG A 84 5.10 -2.34 0.40
C ARG A 84 4.59 -1.04 -0.19
N ILE A 85 4.78 0.05 0.53
CA ILE A 85 4.48 1.40 0.08
C ILE A 85 5.78 2.12 -0.26
N GLU A 86 5.89 2.59 -1.50
CA GLU A 86 7.02 3.37 -1.98
C GLU A 86 6.58 4.82 -2.20
N ARG A 87 7.35 5.77 -1.66
CA ARG A 87 7.22 7.19 -2.00
C ARG A 87 7.95 7.43 -3.31
N LEU A 88 7.22 7.73 -4.36
CA LEU A 88 7.81 8.13 -5.65
C LEU A 88 8.20 9.61 -5.57
N ALA A 89 9.34 9.96 -6.15
CA ALA A 89 9.81 11.34 -6.24
C ALA A 89 8.73 12.25 -6.82
N LYS A 90 8.72 13.51 -6.38
CA LYS A 90 7.74 14.50 -6.82
C LYS A 90 7.96 14.88 -8.28
#